data_AF-A0A523G8W8-F1
#
_entry.id   AF-A0A523G8W8-F1
#
_cell.length_a   1.000
_cell.length_b   1.000
_cell.length_c   1.000
_cell.angle_alpha   90.00
_cell.angle_beta   90.00
_cell.angle_gamma   90.00
#
_symmetry.space_group_name_H-M   'P 1'
#
loop_
_entity.id
_entity.type
_entity.pdbx_description
1 polymer ?
#
loop_
_entity_poly.entity_id
_entity_poly.type
_entity_poly.pdbx_seq_one_letter_code
_entity_poly.pdbx_strand_id
1 'polypeptide(L)'
;MNKKGTINRDYIKSYSASYTNNILDTAFKEGAYLQGNALTKLCNPEQINYNLLKAIFLQWEAEVSKLQNPYFDHSAPAVKNALKTYLDVLSRHINLDKGSLRPLLQQAVEETLYQVFCPLYF
;
A
#
# COMPACT_ATOMS: atom_id res chain seq x y z
N MET A 1 34.30 5.03 17.45
CA MET A 1 32.97 5.38 16.91
C MET A 1 32.49 4.23 16.02
N ASN A 2 31.43 3.54 16.42
CA ASN A 2 30.90 2.35 15.76
C ASN A 2 30.53 2.64 14.29
N LYS A 3 31.13 1.89 13.34
CA LYS A 3 30.59 1.80 11.98
C LYS A 3 29.26 1.06 12.06
N LYS A 4 28.14 1.80 12.16
CA LYS A 4 26.80 1.27 11.89
C LYS A 4 26.86 0.62 10.50
N GLY A 5 26.65 -0.69 10.41
CA GLY A 5 26.55 -1.40 9.14
C GLY A 5 25.47 -0.75 8.30
N THR A 6 25.86 -0.05 7.24
CA THR A 6 24.93 0.56 6.30
C THR A 6 24.36 -0.51 5.41
N ILE A 7 23.04 -0.73 5.50
CA ILE A 7 22.32 -1.63 4.62
C ILE A 7 22.46 -1.15 3.17
N ASN A 8 22.73 -2.07 2.24
CA ASN A 8 22.82 -1.77 0.83
C ASN A 8 21.41 -1.50 0.25
N ARG A 9 21.10 -0.20 0.08
CA ARG A 9 19.79 0.26 -0.40
C ARG A 9 19.51 -0.13 -1.85
N ASP A 10 20.54 -0.12 -2.70
CA ASP A 10 20.40 -0.51 -4.10
C ASP A 10 20.06 -2.00 -4.22
N TYR A 11 20.69 -2.82 -3.37
CA TYR A 11 20.37 -4.23 -3.29
C TYR A 11 18.93 -4.46 -2.81
N ILE A 12 18.47 -3.77 -1.76
CA ILE A 12 17.06 -3.83 -1.31
C ILE A 12 16.11 -3.50 -2.46
N LYS A 13 16.35 -2.41 -3.18
CA LYS A 13 15.51 -1.98 -4.30
C LYS A 13 15.45 -3.03 -5.41
N SER A 14 16.61 -3.57 -5.81
CA SER A 14 16.69 -4.59 -6.86
C SER A 14 16.02 -5.91 -6.46
N TYR A 15 16.19 -6.31 -5.19
CA TYR A 15 15.54 -7.49 -4.62
C TYR A 15 14.03 -7.31 -4.58
N SER A 16 13.54 -6.19 -4.04
CA SER A 16 12.11 -5.91 -3.94
C SER A 16 11.43 -5.88 -5.30
N ALA A 17 12.09 -5.33 -6.32
CA ALA A 17 11.58 -5.36 -7.69
C ALA A 17 11.46 -6.80 -8.22
N SER A 18 12.49 -7.63 -8.02
CA SER A 18 12.49 -9.03 -8.45
C SER A 18 11.44 -9.87 -7.72
N TYR A 19 11.36 -9.74 -6.40
CA TYR A 19 10.35 -10.41 -5.57
C TYR A 19 8.93 -10.01 -5.98
N THR A 20 8.69 -8.72 -6.17
CA THR A 20 7.41 -8.19 -6.62
C THR A 20 6.97 -8.81 -7.94
N ASN A 21 7.86 -8.88 -8.93
CA ASN A 21 7.52 -9.49 -10.22
C ASN A 21 7.11 -10.96 -10.06
N ASN A 22 7.85 -11.75 -9.26
CA ASN A 22 7.51 -13.16 -9.01
C ASN A 22 6.14 -13.34 -8.35
N ILE A 23 5.80 -12.49 -7.38
CA ILE A 23 4.49 -12.52 -6.72
C ILE A 23 3.39 -12.15 -7.72
N LEU A 24 3.56 -11.09 -8.49
CA LEU A 24 2.56 -10.64 -9.46
C LEU A 24 2.36 -11.66 -10.59
N ASP A 25 3.43 -12.30 -11.05
CA ASP A 25 3.34 -13.36 -12.07
C ASP A 25 2.56 -14.57 -11.57
N THR A 26 2.54 -14.82 -10.27
CA THR A 26 1.74 -15.88 -9.66
C THR A 26 0.31 -15.42 -9.39
N ALA A 27 0.14 -14.23 -8.83
CA ALA A 27 -1.16 -13.72 -8.37
C ALA A 27 -2.12 -13.38 -9.52
N PHE A 28 -1.60 -13.05 -10.71
CA PHE A 28 -2.41 -12.72 -11.91
C PHE A 28 -2.44 -13.85 -12.95
N LYS A 29 -2.14 -15.09 -12.59
CA LYS A 29 -2.23 -16.23 -13.53
C LYS A 29 -3.66 -16.48 -14.01
N GLU A 30 -4.63 -16.35 -13.10
CA GLU A 30 -6.02 -16.76 -13.32
C GLU A 30 -6.99 -15.58 -13.47
N GLY A 31 -6.49 -14.34 -13.39
CA GLY A 31 -7.35 -13.16 -13.40
C GLY A 31 -6.61 -11.86 -13.65
N ALA A 32 -7.35 -10.85 -14.12
CA ALA A 32 -6.82 -9.52 -14.45
C ALA A 32 -6.77 -8.57 -13.24
N TYR A 33 -7.47 -8.90 -12.15
CA TYR A 33 -7.62 -8.03 -10.98
C TYR A 33 -7.52 -8.79 -9.66
N LEU A 34 -7.06 -8.11 -8.62
CA LEU A 34 -7.06 -8.58 -7.24
C LEU A 34 -7.91 -7.69 -6.34
N GLN A 35 -8.71 -8.33 -5.49
CA GLN A 35 -9.59 -7.68 -4.53
C GLN A 35 -8.96 -7.56 -3.14
N GLY A 36 -9.47 -6.66 -2.30
CA GLY A 36 -8.93 -6.38 -0.96
C GLY A 36 -8.70 -7.62 -0.09
N ASN A 37 -9.63 -8.58 -0.09
CA ASN A 37 -9.47 -9.84 0.67
C ASN A 37 -8.26 -10.66 0.18
N ALA A 38 -7.98 -10.68 -1.12
CA ALA A 38 -6.81 -11.38 -1.66
C ALA A 38 -5.49 -10.70 -1.23
N LEU A 39 -5.48 -9.36 -1.11
CA LEU A 39 -4.30 -8.61 -0.69
C LEU A 39 -3.84 -8.97 0.74
N THR A 40 -4.77 -9.30 1.64
CA THR A 40 -4.44 -9.69 3.03
C THR A 40 -3.60 -10.97 3.13
N LYS A 41 -3.61 -11.81 2.09
CA LYS A 41 -2.94 -13.12 2.04
C LYS A 41 -1.96 -13.24 0.88
N LEU A 42 -1.59 -12.13 0.26
CA LEU A 42 -0.83 -12.12 -1.00
C LEU A 42 0.61 -12.62 -0.81
N CYS A 43 1.28 -12.16 0.25
CA CYS A 43 2.68 -12.43 0.52
C CYS A 43 2.88 -13.05 1.90
N ASN A 44 4.01 -13.74 2.05
CA ASN A 44 4.61 -14.10 3.33
C ASN A 44 5.99 -13.43 3.46
N PRO A 45 6.33 -12.81 4.61
CA PRO A 45 5.51 -12.66 5.81
C PRO A 45 4.35 -11.66 5.65
N GLU A 46 3.31 -11.77 6.50
CA GLU A 46 2.10 -10.92 6.47
C GLU A 46 2.39 -9.42 6.57
N GLN A 47 3.53 -9.02 7.14
CA GLN A 47 3.96 -7.62 7.23
C GLN A 47 3.98 -6.91 5.87
N ILE A 48 4.30 -7.64 4.79
CA ILE A 48 4.26 -7.08 3.44
C ILE A 48 2.82 -6.69 3.07
N ASN A 49 1.84 -7.53 3.43
CA ASN A 49 0.43 -7.28 3.16
C ASN A 49 -0.07 -6.08 3.98
N TYR A 50 0.34 -5.95 5.25
CA TYR A 50 -0.01 -4.79 6.07
C TYR A 50 0.58 -3.49 5.51
N ASN A 51 1.85 -3.49 5.11
CA ASN A 51 2.48 -2.32 4.49
C ASN A 51 1.80 -1.95 3.16
N LEU A 52 1.41 -2.94 2.36
CA LEU A 52 0.65 -2.72 1.12
C LEU A 52 -0.70 -2.05 1.38
N LEU A 53 -1.49 -2.59 2.31
CA LEU A 53 -2.80 -2.02 2.66
C LEU A 53 -2.66 -0.61 3.27
N LYS A 54 -1.62 -0.40 4.08
CA LYS A 54 -1.26 0.93 4.61
C LYS A 54 -0.95 1.91 3.48
N ALA A 55 -0.17 1.52 2.48
CA ALA A 55 0.16 2.38 1.34
C ALA A 55 -1.10 2.80 0.56
N ILE A 56 -2.01 1.85 0.29
CA ILE A 56 -3.31 2.13 -0.34
C ILE A 56 -4.12 3.12 0.50
N PHE A 57 -4.22 2.87 1.80
CA PHE A 57 -4.97 3.73 2.73
C PHE A 57 -4.42 5.17 2.75
N LEU A 58 -3.10 5.33 2.89
CA LEU A 58 -2.47 6.65 2.94
C LEU A 58 -2.61 7.43 1.63
N GLN A 59 -2.42 6.76 0.49
CA GLN A 59 -2.62 7.39 -0.82
C GLN A 59 -4.06 7.88 -0.97
N TRP A 60 -5.02 7.05 -0.56
CA TRP A 60 -6.42 7.41 -0.65
C TRP A 60 -6.82 8.52 0.33
N GLU A 61 -6.34 8.49 1.57
CA GLU A 61 -6.53 9.57 2.55
C GLU A 61 -6.03 10.91 2.00
N ALA A 62 -4.86 10.90 1.34
CA ALA A 62 -4.33 12.09 0.68
C ALA A 62 -5.24 12.59 -0.45
N GLU A 63 -5.81 11.71 -1.29
CA GLU A 63 -6.78 12.12 -2.32
C GLU A 63 -8.07 12.68 -1.71
N VAL A 64 -8.58 12.08 -0.63
CA VAL A 64 -9.78 12.56 0.08
C VAL A 64 -9.54 13.93 0.68
N SER A 65 -8.34 14.21 1.19
CA SER A 65 -8.00 15.52 1.73
C SER A 65 -8.11 16.64 0.68
N LYS A 66 -7.86 16.34 -0.61
CA LYS A 66 -7.98 17.31 -1.72
C LYS A 66 -9.42 17.70 -2.00
N LEU A 67 -10.40 16.91 -1.55
CA LEU A 67 -11.81 17.28 -1.68
C LEU A 67 -12.15 18.51 -0.84
N GLN A 68 -11.40 18.76 0.25
CA GLN A 68 -11.61 19.90 1.15
C GLN A 68 -11.16 21.19 0.47
N ASN A 69 -12.07 21.80 -0.28
CA ASN A 69 -11.85 23.07 -0.96
C ASN A 69 -12.72 24.18 -0.32
N PRO A 70 -12.34 25.46 -0.47
CA PRO A 70 -12.98 26.55 0.25
C PRO A 70 -14.39 26.90 -0.26
N TYR A 71 -14.87 26.27 -1.34
CA TYR A 71 -16.15 26.60 -1.96
C TYR A 71 -17.34 25.86 -1.32
N PHE A 72 -17.10 24.81 -0.53
CA PHE A 72 -18.16 23.97 0.05
C PHE A 72 -18.04 23.85 1.57
N ASP A 73 -19.18 23.70 2.23
CA ASP A 73 -19.24 23.41 3.67
C ASP A 73 -19.01 21.92 3.95
N HIS A 74 -17.74 21.52 4.10
CA HIS A 74 -17.35 20.17 4.52
C HIS A 74 -17.64 19.88 6.00
N SER A 75 -18.01 20.89 6.78
CA SER A 75 -18.34 20.75 8.20
C SER A 75 -19.77 20.25 8.42
N ALA A 76 -20.65 20.48 7.44
CA ALA A 76 -22.05 20.08 7.44
C ALA A 76 -22.22 18.57 7.76
N PRO A 77 -23.09 18.20 8.72
CA PRO A 77 -23.28 16.79 9.10
C PRO A 77 -23.67 15.88 7.93
N ALA A 78 -24.51 16.37 7.01
CA ALA A 78 -24.93 15.62 5.82
C ALA A 78 -23.73 15.29 4.90
N VAL A 79 -22.83 16.25 4.68
CA VAL A 79 -21.63 16.07 3.84
C VAL A 79 -20.66 15.09 4.50
N LYS A 80 -20.41 15.23 5.81
CA LYS A 80 -19.55 14.31 6.57
C LYS A 80 -20.06 12.86 6.54
N ASN A 81 -21.37 12.68 6.74
CA ASN A 81 -21.97 11.35 6.74
C ASN A 81 -21.91 10.71 5.35
N ALA A 82 -22.23 11.47 4.30
CA ALA A 82 -22.15 10.98 2.93
C ALA A 82 -20.71 10.59 2.55
N LEU A 83 -19.73 11.42 2.90
CA LEU A 83 -18.31 11.10 2.69
C LEU A 83 -17.92 9.83 3.45
N LYS A 84 -18.22 9.73 4.74
CA LYS A 84 -17.92 8.54 5.54
C LYS A 84 -18.50 7.26 4.91
N THR A 85 -19.77 7.28 4.50
CA THR A 85 -20.40 6.13 3.83
C THR A 85 -19.70 5.78 2.53
N TYR A 86 -19.37 6.78 1.70
CA TYR A 86 -18.60 6.55 0.48
C TYR A 86 -17.25 5.90 0.78
N LEU A 87 -16.53 6.38 1.79
CA LEU A 87 -15.24 5.82 2.20
C LEU A 87 -15.40 4.35 2.64
N ASP A 88 -16.34 4.08 3.53
CA ASP A 88 -16.62 2.73 4.02
C ASP A 88 -16.96 1.77 2.87
N VAL A 89 -17.75 2.20 1.88
CA VAL A 89 -18.10 1.36 0.72
C VAL A 89 -16.88 1.13 -0.17
N LEU A 90 -16.14 2.19 -0.51
CA LEU A 90 -15.02 2.11 -1.45
C LEU A 90 -13.89 1.22 -0.92
N SER A 91 -13.56 1.32 0.37
CA SER A 91 -12.51 0.50 0.99
C SER A 91 -12.77 -1.01 0.90
N ARG A 92 -14.04 -1.44 0.82
CA ARG A 92 -14.43 -2.84 0.62
C ARG A 92 -14.43 -3.28 -0.85
N HIS A 93 -14.30 -2.35 -1.76
CA HIS A 93 -14.31 -2.56 -3.21
C HIS A 93 -12.95 -2.24 -3.85
N ILE A 94 -11.86 -2.51 -3.13
CA ILE A 94 -10.50 -2.48 -3.71
C ILE A 94 -10.47 -3.46 -4.88
N ASN A 95 -10.05 -2.98 -6.05
CA ASN A 95 -9.92 -3.76 -7.26
C ASN A 95 -8.69 -3.27 -8.04
N LEU A 96 -7.58 -4.01 -7.99
CA LEU A 96 -6.29 -3.58 -8.53
C LEU A 96 -5.86 -4.47 -9.69
N ASP A 97 -5.47 -3.84 -10.80
CA ASP A 97 -4.74 -4.53 -11.87
C ASP A 97 -3.25 -4.70 -11.51
N LYS A 98 -2.54 -5.50 -12.31
CA LYS A 98 -1.11 -5.79 -12.12
C LYS A 98 -0.21 -4.55 -12.16
N GLY A 99 -0.51 -3.60 -13.05
CA GLY A 99 0.26 -2.36 -13.21
C GLY A 99 0.11 -1.43 -12.02
N SER A 100 -1.12 -1.27 -11.54
CA SER A 100 -1.47 -0.47 -10.37
C SER A 100 -0.91 -1.08 -9.07
N LEU A 101 -0.92 -2.41 -8.93
CA LEU A 101 -0.42 -3.09 -7.73
C LEU A 101 1.11 -3.10 -7.65
N ARG A 102 1.82 -3.19 -8.78
CA ARG A 102 3.28 -3.32 -8.80
C ARG A 102 4.05 -2.28 -7.99
N PRO A 103 3.86 -0.96 -8.17
CA PRO A 103 4.60 0.03 -7.40
C PRO A 103 4.29 -0.06 -5.90
N LEU A 104 3.04 -0.33 -5.54
CA LEU A 104 2.60 -0.45 -4.15
C LEU A 104 3.23 -1.67 -3.46
N LEU A 105 3.22 -2.82 -4.13
CA LEU A 105 3.80 -4.05 -3.60
C LEU A 105 5.33 -3.94 -3.47
N GLN A 106 6.00 -3.35 -4.47
CA GLN A 106 7.44 -3.13 -4.38
C GLN A 106 7.79 -2.25 -3.18
N GLN A 107 7.08 -1.13 -3.00
CA GLN A 107 7.27 -0.27 -1.83
C GLN A 107 7.02 -1.03 -0.52
N ALA A 108 5.96 -1.82 -0.43
CA ALA A 108 5.64 -2.59 0.76
C ALA A 108 6.75 -3.59 1.14
N VAL A 109 7.34 -4.26 0.15
CA VAL A 109 8.47 -5.18 0.35
C VAL A 109 9.72 -4.43 0.82
N GLU A 110 10.05 -3.29 0.20
CA GLU A 110 11.16 -2.43 0.64
C GLU A 110 10.96 -1.99 2.09
N GLU A 111 9.78 -1.48 2.44
CA GLU A 111 9.44 -1.08 3.81
C GLU A 111 9.58 -2.22 4.80
N THR A 112 9.12 -3.44 4.47
CA THR A 112 9.28 -4.60 5.35
C THR A 112 10.75 -4.94 5.57
N LEU A 113 11.59 -4.91 4.54
CA LEU A 113 13.02 -5.17 4.69
C LEU A 113 13.69 -4.10 5.56
N TYR A 114 13.33 -2.83 5.39
CA TYR A 114 13.83 -1.77 6.26
C TYR A 114 13.36 -1.94 7.71
N GLN A 115 12.11 -2.36 7.96
CA GLN A 115 11.60 -2.61 9.31
C GLN A 115 12.40 -3.74 10.00
N VAL A 116 12.74 -4.80 9.26
CA VAL A 116 13.50 -5.95 9.79
C VAL A 116 14.95 -5.58 10.06
N PHE A 117 15.63 -4.95 9.10
CA PHE A 117 17.08 -4.72 9.19
C PHE A 117 17.44 -3.37 9.83
N CYS A 118 16.52 -2.41 9.83
CA CYS A 118 16.71 -1.05 10.37
C CYS A 118 15.49 -0.58 11.19
N PRO A 119 15.15 -1.27 12.29
CA PRO A 119 13.94 -0.96 13.06
C PRO A 119 13.94 0.46 13.66
N LEU A 120 15.12 1.05 13.91
CA LEU A 120 15.26 2.42 14.43
C LEU A 120 14.99 3.52 13.39
N TYR A 121 14.63 3.15 12.16
CA TYR A 121 14.30 4.10 11.08
C TYR A 121 12.81 4.46 11.04
N PHE A 122 11.96 3.78 11.82
CA PHE A 122 10.51 3.95 11.85
C PHE A 122 10.00 4.42 13.20
#